data_AF-A0A6B3E6G7-F1
#
_entry.id   AF-A0A6B3E6G7-F1
#
_cell.length_a   1.000
_cell.length_b   1.000
_cell.length_c   1.000
_cell.angle_alpha   90.00
_cell.angle_beta   90.00
_cell.angle_gamma   90.00
#
_symmetry.space_group_name_H-M   'P 1'
#
loop_
_entity.id
_entity.type
_entity.pdbx_description
1 polymer ?
#
loop_
_entity_poly.entity_id
_entity_poly.type
_entity_poly.pdbx_seq_one_letter_code
_entity_poly.pdbx_strand_id
1 'polypeptide(L)'
;LDPGQLAHLGWLAPAHFERPAHRALFSAMCTLRDKHHPALAGDDVPLSWITDAVAEAGRHVRGLTDVYAHSLVQGCPHPEHAPVYGRMVLEGAIHRTITQHAIRLHQAARADSVRGDVEGALHQADVLTGVLRDLS
;
A
#
# COMPACT_ATOMS: atom_id res chain seq x y z
N LEU A 1 0.08 -10.21 -12.63
CA LEU A 1 -0.34 -10.65 -11.28
C LEU A 1 -1.66 -11.37 -11.46
N ASP A 2 -1.73 -12.62 -11.03
CA ASP A 2 -2.92 -13.46 -11.17
C ASP A 2 -4.09 -12.89 -10.33
N PRO A 3 -5.29 -12.67 -10.91
CA PRO A 3 -6.46 -12.18 -10.17
C PRO A 3 -6.86 -13.10 -9.01
N GLY A 4 -6.63 -14.41 -9.10
CA GLY A 4 -6.89 -15.36 -8.02
C GLY A 4 -6.06 -15.06 -6.76
N GLN A 5 -4.83 -14.58 -6.93
CA GLN A 5 -3.95 -14.21 -5.82
C GLN A 5 -4.47 -13.02 -5.00
N LEU A 6 -5.32 -12.17 -5.57
CA LEU A 6 -5.86 -11.01 -4.88
C LEU A 6 -6.80 -11.39 -3.72
N ALA A 7 -7.42 -12.57 -3.77
CA ALA A 7 -8.24 -13.10 -2.67
C ALA A 7 -7.40 -13.35 -1.40
N HIS A 8 -6.12 -13.70 -1.55
CA HIS A 8 -5.21 -13.95 -0.44
C HIS A 8 -4.64 -12.67 0.21
N LEU A 9 -4.95 -11.51 -0.34
CA LEU A 9 -4.43 -10.20 0.08
C LEU A 9 -5.49 -9.31 0.74
N GLY A 10 -6.58 -9.87 1.27
CA GLY A 10 -7.67 -9.09 1.90
C GLY A 10 -7.25 -8.21 3.09
N TRP A 11 -6.11 -8.50 3.72
CA TRP A 11 -5.50 -7.73 4.81
C TRP A 11 -4.56 -6.61 4.33
N LEU A 12 -4.22 -6.58 3.03
CA LEU A 12 -3.36 -5.55 2.47
C LEU A 12 -4.22 -4.40 1.92
N ALA A 13 -4.08 -3.21 2.50
CA ALA A 13 -4.75 -2.01 2.00
C ALA A 13 -3.90 -1.31 0.92
N PRO A 14 -4.52 -0.63 -0.06
CA PRO A 14 -3.80 0.22 -1.01
C PRO A 14 -2.88 1.24 -0.31
N ALA A 15 -3.28 1.69 0.89
CA ALA A 15 -2.52 2.66 1.67
C ALA A 15 -1.13 2.17 2.13
N HIS A 16 -0.88 0.86 2.14
CA HIS A 16 0.40 0.28 2.52
C HIS A 16 1.47 0.46 1.43
N PHE A 17 1.08 0.70 0.17
CA PHE A 17 2.03 0.92 -0.90
C PHE A 17 2.64 2.33 -0.85
N GLU A 18 3.96 2.40 -0.80
CA GLU A 18 4.71 3.66 -0.77
C GLU A 18 4.58 4.45 -2.07
N ARG A 19 4.75 3.78 -3.21
CA ARG A 19 4.74 4.42 -4.52
C ARG A 19 3.29 4.68 -4.97
N PRO A 20 2.93 5.92 -5.38
CA PRO A 20 1.58 6.24 -5.83
C PRO A 20 1.08 5.36 -6.97
N ALA A 21 1.95 5.00 -7.93
CA ALA A 21 1.59 4.11 -9.03
C ALA A 21 1.20 2.71 -8.55
N HIS A 22 1.93 2.13 -7.59
CA HIS A 22 1.61 0.80 -7.05
C HIS A 22 0.30 0.83 -6.23
N ARG A 23 0.10 1.90 -5.45
CA ARG A 23 -1.14 2.14 -4.71
C ARG A 23 -2.35 2.21 -5.65
N ALA A 24 -2.25 2.99 -6.72
CA ALA A 24 -3.33 3.16 -7.68
C ALA A 24 -3.63 1.85 -8.41
N LEU A 25 -2.60 1.12 -8.84
CA LEU A 25 -2.77 -0.18 -9.49
C LEU A 25 -3.41 -1.22 -8.56
N PHE A 26 -2.94 -1.32 -7.31
CA PHE A 26 -3.54 -2.23 -6.33
C PHE A 26 -4.99 -1.86 -6.01
N SER A 27 -5.28 -0.56 -5.84
CA SER A 27 -6.65 -0.08 -5.64
C SER A 27 -7.55 -0.42 -6.83
N ALA A 28 -7.07 -0.25 -8.06
CA ALA A 28 -7.82 -0.60 -9.27
C ALA A 28 -8.12 -2.10 -9.34
N MET A 29 -7.16 -2.95 -9.02
CA MET A 29 -7.38 -4.40 -8.95
C MET A 29 -8.44 -4.77 -7.90
N CYS A 30 -8.41 -4.15 -6.71
CA CYS A 30 -9.47 -4.32 -5.71
C CYS A 30 -10.83 -3.89 -6.25
N THR A 31 -10.92 -2.71 -6.89
CA THR A 31 -12.17 -2.22 -7.49
C THR A 31 -12.72 -3.17 -8.56
N LEU A 32 -11.87 -3.70 -9.44
CA LEU A 32 -12.29 -4.64 -10.48
C LEU A 32 -12.76 -5.97 -9.89
N ARG A 33 -12.09 -6.45 -8.84
CA ARG A 33 -12.54 -7.63 -8.10
C ARG A 33 -13.93 -7.43 -7.48
N ASP A 34 -14.12 -6.29 -6.82
CA ASP A 34 -15.39 -5.98 -6.16
C ASP A 34 -16.53 -5.79 -7.18
N LYS A 35 -16.21 -5.37 -8.42
CA LYS A 35 -17.12 -5.34 -9.57
C LYS A 35 -17.29 -6.70 -10.28
N HIS A 36 -16.69 -7.77 -9.75
CA HIS A 36 -16.76 -9.14 -10.28
C HIS A 36 -16.29 -9.23 -11.74
N HIS A 37 -15.13 -8.60 -12.01
CA HIS A 37 -14.53 -8.60 -13.33
C HIS A 37 -14.46 -10.02 -13.92
N PRO A 38 -14.80 -10.24 -15.21
CA PRO A 38 -14.87 -11.57 -15.83
C PRO A 38 -13.57 -12.38 -15.72
N ALA A 39 -12.42 -11.70 -15.64
CA ALA A 39 -11.12 -12.33 -15.45
C ALA A 39 -10.98 -13.16 -14.16
N LEU A 40 -11.89 -13.02 -13.20
CA LEU A 40 -11.90 -13.81 -11.96
C LEU A 40 -12.45 -15.23 -12.14
N ALA A 41 -13.12 -15.52 -13.26
CA ALA A 41 -13.85 -16.78 -13.46
C ALA A 41 -13.07 -17.83 -14.28
N GLY A 42 -11.89 -17.49 -14.79
CA GLY A 42 -11.05 -18.38 -15.60
C GLY A 42 -9.84 -18.92 -14.85
N ASP A 43 -9.30 -20.04 -15.33
CA ASP A 43 -8.07 -20.64 -14.79
C ASP A 43 -6.80 -19.90 -15.26
N ASP A 44 -6.88 -19.21 -16.39
CA ASP A 44 -5.79 -18.39 -16.95
C ASP A 44 -5.97 -16.91 -16.62
N VAL A 45 -4.86 -16.18 -16.52
CA VAL A 45 -4.86 -14.72 -16.36
C VAL A 45 -5.09 -14.05 -17.72
N PRO A 46 -6.29 -13.51 -18.03
CA PRO A 46 -6.52 -12.88 -19.32
C PRO A 46 -5.79 -11.55 -19.43
N LEU A 47 -5.37 -11.18 -20.63
CA LEU A 47 -4.73 -9.88 -20.88
C LEU A 47 -5.60 -8.70 -20.44
N SER A 48 -6.93 -8.83 -20.57
CA SER A 48 -7.89 -7.82 -20.15
C SER A 48 -7.77 -7.45 -18.67
N TRP A 49 -7.42 -8.39 -17.80
CA TRP A 49 -7.20 -8.12 -16.38
C TRP A 49 -6.14 -7.02 -16.16
N ILE A 50 -5.03 -7.10 -16.88
CA ILE A 50 -3.91 -6.17 -16.74
C ILE A 50 -4.28 -4.83 -17.38
N THR A 51 -4.82 -4.84 -18.60
CA THR A 51 -5.15 -3.60 -19.32
C THR A 51 -6.27 -2.83 -18.64
N ASP A 52 -7.29 -3.52 -18.10
CA ASP A 52 -8.41 -2.89 -17.41
C ASP A 52 -7.97 -2.34 -16.04
N ALA A 53 -7.05 -3.02 -15.34
CA ALA A 53 -6.45 -2.49 -14.12
C ALA A 53 -5.62 -1.23 -14.37
N VAL A 54 -4.85 -1.19 -15.48
CA VAL A 54 -4.11 0.02 -15.90
C VAL A 54 -5.06 1.14 -16.27
N ALA A 55 -6.11 0.86 -17.05
CA ALA A 55 -7.10 1.85 -17.44
C ALA A 55 -7.82 2.45 -16.22
N GLU A 56 -8.24 1.62 -15.27
CA GLU A 56 -8.90 2.07 -14.04
C GLU A 56 -7.94 2.88 -13.16
N ALA A 57 -6.70 2.42 -12.96
CA ALA A 57 -5.71 3.15 -12.17
C ALA A 57 -5.29 4.48 -12.82
N GLY A 58 -5.26 4.54 -14.16
CA GLY A 58 -4.98 5.75 -14.95
C GLY A 58 -5.97 6.90 -14.71
N ARG A 59 -7.16 6.60 -14.15
CA ARG A 59 -8.12 7.62 -13.70
C ARG A 59 -7.63 8.40 -12.48
N HIS A 60 -6.70 7.85 -11.73
CA HIS A 60 -6.21 8.38 -10.45
C HIS A 60 -4.75 8.83 -10.49
N VAL A 61 -3.94 8.30 -11.41
CA VAL A 61 -2.52 8.64 -11.56
C VAL A 61 -2.12 8.80 -13.01
N ARG A 62 -1.14 9.67 -13.25
CA ARG A 62 -0.54 9.88 -14.57
C ARG A 62 0.68 8.97 -14.73
N GLY A 63 1.00 8.59 -15.97
CA GLY A 63 2.23 7.86 -16.30
C GLY A 63 2.19 6.35 -16.04
N LEU A 64 1.04 5.81 -15.64
CA LEU A 64 0.81 4.36 -15.64
C LEU A 64 0.44 3.93 -17.06
N THR A 65 1.22 3.02 -17.63
CA THR A 65 1.03 2.49 -19.00
C THR A 65 1.02 0.97 -18.97
N ASP A 66 0.50 0.35 -20.04
CA ASP A 66 0.53 -1.11 -20.19
C ASP A 66 1.96 -1.65 -20.18
N VAL A 67 2.91 -0.89 -20.76
CA VAL A 67 4.34 -1.23 -20.74
C VAL A 67 4.86 -1.30 -19.31
N TYR A 68 4.53 -0.31 -18.47
CA TYR A 68 4.95 -0.29 -17.08
C TYR A 68 4.35 -1.45 -16.28
N ALA A 69 3.06 -1.74 -16.49
CA ALA A 69 2.42 -2.90 -15.86
C ALA A 69 3.07 -4.22 -16.31
N HIS A 70 3.41 -4.34 -17.59
CA HIS A 70 4.13 -5.52 -18.10
C HIS A 70 5.50 -5.67 -17.44
N SER A 71 6.27 -4.58 -17.26
CA SER A 71 7.54 -4.63 -16.53
C SER A 71 7.39 -5.10 -15.08
N LEU A 72 6.31 -4.71 -14.39
CA LEU A 72 6.02 -5.19 -13.03
C LEU A 72 5.71 -6.70 -13.02
N VAL A 73 4.97 -7.19 -14.01
CA VAL A 73 4.68 -8.63 -14.15
C VAL A 73 5.95 -9.42 -14.41
N GLN A 74 6.81 -8.96 -15.32
CA GLN A 74 8.09 -9.62 -15.63
C GLN A 74 9.09 -9.57 -14.46
N GLY A 75 8.99 -8.57 -13.59
CA GLY A 75 9.82 -8.45 -12.39
C GLY A 75 9.40 -9.35 -11.24
N CYS A 76 8.27 -10.07 -11.33
CA CYS A 76 7.77 -10.95 -10.27
C CYS A 76 8.36 -12.36 -10.41
N PRO A 77 9.21 -12.82 -9.48
CA PRO A 77 9.88 -14.11 -9.64
C PRO A 77 8.95 -15.30 -9.35
N HIS A 78 8.01 -15.16 -8.41
CA HIS A 78 7.06 -16.21 -8.00
C HIS A 78 5.66 -15.65 -7.78
N PRO A 79 4.83 -15.50 -8.83
CA PRO A 79 3.48 -14.94 -8.73
C PRO A 79 2.57 -15.59 -7.67
N GLU A 80 2.76 -16.89 -7.43
CA GLU A 80 2.08 -17.71 -6.43
C GLU A 80 2.41 -17.33 -4.97
N HIS A 81 3.47 -16.55 -4.75
CA HIS A 81 3.90 -16.08 -3.43
C HIS A 81 3.40 -14.67 -3.10
N ALA A 82 2.28 -14.24 -3.70
CA ALA A 82 1.68 -12.93 -3.44
C ALA A 82 1.53 -12.61 -1.93
N PRO A 83 1.12 -13.54 -1.04
CA PRO A 83 1.04 -13.26 0.40
C PRO A 83 2.39 -12.92 1.03
N VAL A 84 3.49 -13.50 0.56
CA VAL A 84 4.85 -13.21 1.06
C VAL A 84 5.25 -11.78 0.68
N TYR A 85 5.06 -11.39 -0.57
CA TYR A 85 5.37 -10.03 -1.02
C TYR A 85 4.46 -8.98 -0.37
N GLY A 86 3.18 -9.32 -0.15
CA GLY A 86 2.27 -8.46 0.60
C GLY A 86 2.77 -8.17 2.02
N ARG A 87 3.37 -9.16 2.70
CA ARG A 87 3.91 -8.97 4.05
C ARG A 87 5.06 -7.98 4.05
N MET A 88 5.96 -8.08 3.06
CA MET A 88 7.05 -7.12 2.89
C MET A 88 6.53 -5.69 2.69
N VAL A 89 5.45 -5.52 1.90
CA VAL A 89 4.81 -4.20 1.71
C VAL A 89 4.21 -3.68 3.02
N LEU A 90 3.51 -4.54 3.77
CA LEU A 90 2.91 -4.19 5.05
C LEU A 90 3.96 -3.84 6.11
N GLU A 91 5.01 -4.64 6.27
CA GLU A 91 6.15 -4.38 7.16
C GLU A 91 6.80 -3.02 6.83
N GLY A 92 7.02 -2.75 5.53
CA GLY A 92 7.52 -1.44 5.09
C GLY A 92 6.57 -0.30 5.45
N ALA A 93 5.26 -0.48 5.34
CA ALA A 93 4.26 0.52 5.73
C ALA A 93 4.26 0.79 7.24
N ILE A 94 4.34 -0.26 8.05
CA ILE A 94 4.48 -0.17 9.50
C ILE A 94 5.73 0.62 9.87
N HIS A 95 6.88 0.25 9.30
CA HIS A 95 8.14 0.92 9.58
C HIS A 95 8.12 2.40 9.22
N ARG A 96 7.57 2.76 8.04
CA ARG A 96 7.42 4.16 7.62
C ARG A 96 6.50 4.94 8.56
N THR A 97 5.39 4.35 8.97
CA THR A 97 4.42 4.98 9.87
C THR A 97 5.06 5.28 11.23
N ILE A 98 5.70 4.29 11.83
CA ILE A 98 6.42 4.46 13.10
C ILE A 98 7.50 5.54 12.98
N THR A 99 8.30 5.49 11.93
CA THR A 99 9.36 6.49 11.67
C THR A 99 8.80 7.90 11.56
N GLN A 100 7.70 8.08 10.82
CA GLN A 100 7.06 9.39 10.67
C GLN A 100 6.59 9.96 12.01
N HIS A 101 5.96 9.14 12.85
CA HIS A 101 5.49 9.56 14.17
C HIS A 101 6.65 9.82 15.14
N ALA A 102 7.70 9.02 15.11
CA ALA A 102 8.92 9.25 15.91
C ALA A 102 9.60 10.58 15.54
N ILE A 103 9.68 10.91 14.24
CA ILE A 103 10.22 12.20 13.78
C ILE A 103 9.38 13.37 14.31
N ARG A 104 8.05 13.27 14.24
CA ARG A 104 7.14 14.32 14.75
C ARG A 104 7.27 14.52 16.25
N LEU A 105 7.33 13.43 17.02
CA LEU A 105 7.59 13.47 18.45
C LEU A 105 8.92 14.16 18.76
N HIS A 106 9.98 13.79 18.04
CA HIS A 106 11.29 14.39 18.22
C HIS A 106 11.30 15.89 17.90
N GLN A 107 10.62 16.31 16.82
CA GLN A 107 10.48 17.72 16.47
C GLN A 107 9.69 18.51 17.51
N ALA A 108 8.60 17.94 18.04
CA ALA A 108 7.81 18.55 19.11
C ALA A 108 8.64 18.73 20.39
N ALA A 109 9.36 17.69 20.82
CA ALA A 109 10.23 17.76 21.99
C ALA A 109 11.31 18.85 21.87
N ARG A 110 11.87 19.05 20.66
CA ARG A 110 12.83 20.14 20.42
C ARG A 110 12.19 21.53 20.52
N ALA A 111 10.98 21.70 19.98
CA ALA A 111 10.25 22.97 20.05
C ALA A 111 9.85 23.32 21.49
N ASP A 112 9.37 22.33 22.22
CA ASP A 112 8.99 22.40 23.63
C ASP A 112 10.18 22.76 24.52
N SER A 113 11.34 22.14 24.30
CA SER A 113 12.59 22.46 25.02
C SER A 113 13.01 23.93 24.88
N VAL A 114 12.77 24.54 23.70
CA VAL A 114 13.08 25.97 23.46
C VAL A 114 12.09 26.87 24.21
N ARG A 115 10.85 26.42 24.40
CA ARG A 115 9.77 27.18 25.05
C ARG A 115 9.69 26.95 26.56
N GLY A 116 10.39 25.95 27.09
CA GLY A 116 10.25 25.52 28.49
C GLY A 116 8.93 24.81 28.77
N ASP A 117 8.38 24.16 27.74
CA ASP A 117 7.10 23.43 27.77
C ASP A 117 7.34 21.93 27.51
N VAL A 118 6.31 21.10 27.61
CA VAL A 118 6.28 19.66 27.28
C VAL A 118 4.98 19.19 26.62
N GLU A 119 3.97 20.06 26.48
CA GLU A 119 2.63 19.68 26.00
C GLU A 119 2.66 19.04 24.60
N GLY A 120 3.45 19.59 23.67
CA GLY A 120 3.54 19.10 22.30
C GLY A 120 4.18 17.70 22.22
N ALA A 121 5.22 17.46 23.00
CA ALA A 121 5.91 16.18 23.10
C ALA A 121 5.00 15.11 23.71
N LEU A 122 4.28 15.43 24.79
CA LEU A 122 3.32 14.51 25.40
C LEU A 122 2.21 14.13 24.42
N HIS A 123 1.63 15.12 23.72
CA HIS A 123 0.60 14.84 22.71
C HIS A 123 1.10 13.92 21.59
N GLN A 124 2.31 14.16 21.07
CA GLN A 124 2.87 13.28 20.02
C GLN A 124 3.22 11.88 20.53
N ALA A 125 3.61 11.74 21.80
CA ALA A 125 3.85 10.45 22.42
C ALA A 125 2.55 9.64 22.52
N ASP A 126 1.45 10.26 22.98
CA ASP A 126 0.13 9.63 23.04
C ASP A 126 -0.35 9.17 21.65
N VAL A 127 -0.15 10.02 20.62
CA VAL A 127 -0.47 9.66 19.23
C VAL A 127 0.34 8.44 18.76
N LEU A 128 1.66 8.41 19.02
CA LEU A 128 2.50 7.28 18.64
C LEU A 128 2.10 5.99 19.38
N THR A 129 1.79 6.08 20.68
CA THR A 129 1.29 4.95 21.46
C THR A 129 -0.04 4.42 20.91
N GLY A 130 -0.95 5.32 20.51
CA GLY A 130 -2.20 4.96 19.84
C GLY A 130 -1.94 4.16 18.56
N VAL A 131 -1.07 4.66 17.69
CA VAL A 131 -0.69 3.99 16.43
C VAL A 131 -0.08 2.61 16.69
N LEU A 132 0.82 2.47 17.67
CA LEU A 132 1.43 1.18 17.98
C LEU A 132 0.41 0.14 18.44
N ARG A 133 -0.64 0.57 19.16
CA ARG A 133 -1.73 -0.31 19.60
C ARG A 133 -2.63 -0.73 18.44
N ASP A 134 -2.82 0.10 17.43
CA ASP A 134 -3.61 -0.24 16.24
C ASP A 134 -2.88 -1.22 15.30
N LEU A 135 -1.58 -1.41 15.52
CA LEU A 135 -0.71 -2.31 14.76
C LEU A 135 -0.49 -3.68 15.43
N SER A 136 -0.88 -3.85 16.69
CA SER A 136 -0.74 -5.09 17.48
C SER A 136 -2.00 -5.94 17.47
#